data_AF-A0A9D4GY20-F1
#
_entry.id   AF-A0A9D4GY20-F1
#
_cell.length_a   1.000
_cell.length_b   1.000
_cell.length_c   1.000
_cell.angle_alpha   90.00
_cell.angle_beta   90.00
_cell.angle_gamma   90.00
#
_symmetry.space_group_name_H-M   'P 1'
#
loop_
_entity.id
_entity.type
_entity.pdbx_description
1 polymer ?
#
loop_
_entity_poly.entity_id
_entity_poly.type
_entity_poly.pdbx_seq_one_letter_code
_entity_poly.pdbx_strand_id
1 'polypeptide(L)' 'MGEYHSYQGKGYVCMDRNAEALHSSFVDLNGALFYNVEGRCGSLTCPPYIEGAEIACVVCSNTT' A
#
# COMPACT_ATOMS: atom_id res chain seq x y z
N MET A 1 -1.92 2.07 6.93
CA MET A 1 -2.21 3.39 6.35
C MET A 1 -1.28 4.39 6.99
N GLY A 2 -0.47 5.10 6.20
CA GLY A 2 0.26 6.27 6.68
C GLY A 2 -0.74 7.38 6.98
N GLU A 3 -0.87 7.74 8.25
CA GLU A 3 -1.73 8.85 8.67
C GLU A 3 -1.08 10.18 8.27
N TYR A 4 -1.45 10.71 7.11
CA TYR A 4 -1.44 12.14 6.88
C TYR A 4 -2.89 12.63 6.92
N HIS A 5 -3.22 13.48 7.90
CA HIS A 5 -4.58 13.87 8.31
C HIS A 5 -5.48 14.46 7.21
N SER A 6 -4.99 14.66 5.97
CA SER A 6 -5.75 15.22 4.85
C SER A 6 -5.91 14.27 3.65
N TYR A 7 -5.33 13.06 3.65
CA TYR A 7 -5.48 12.12 2.54
C TYR A 7 -6.70 11.23 2.72
N GLN A 8 -7.76 11.54 1.97
CA GLN A 8 -8.91 10.66 1.81
C GLN A 8 -8.57 9.66 0.69
N GLY A 9 -8.07 8.47 1.02
CA GLY A 9 -7.72 7.44 0.04
C GLY A 9 -8.93 7.03 -0.78
N LYS A 10 -9.03 7.51 -2.03
CA LYS A 10 -10.21 7.30 -2.89
C LYS A 10 -10.16 6.02 -3.73
N GLY A 11 -9.18 5.15 -3.52
CA GLY A 11 -9.10 3.87 -4.21
C GLY A 11 -7.78 3.15 -3.95
N TYR A 12 -7.78 1.85 -4.20
CA TYR A 12 -6.58 1.02 -4.20
C TYR A 12 -6.26 0.64 -5.65
N VAL A 13 -4.98 0.71 -6.00
CA VAL A 13 -4.47 0.19 -7.26
C VAL A 13 -3.41 -0.86 -6.93
N CYS A 14 -3.39 -1.94 -7.70
CA CYS A 14 -2.37 -2.96 -7.52
C CYS A 14 -1.06 -2.49 -8.16
N MET A 15 0.01 -2.56 -7.38
CA MET A 15 1.38 -2.26 -7.79
C MET A 15 2.13 -3.55 -8.10
N ASP A 16 3.29 -3.42 -8.76
CA ASP A 16 4.18 -4.56 -8.95
C ASP A 16 4.63 -5.12 -7.59
N ARG A 17 4.69 -6.45 -7.47
CA ARG A 17 5.08 -7.12 -6.21
C ARG A 17 6.53 -6.81 -5.83
N ASN A 18 7.36 -6.50 -6.81
CA ASN A 18 8.79 -6.23 -6.69
C ASN A 18 9.08 -4.77 -7.06
N ALA A 19 8.21 -3.85 -6.63
CA ALA A 19 8.40 -2.42 -6.87
C ALA A 19 9.78 -1.95 -6.39
N GLU A 20 10.54 -1.35 -7.30
CA GLU A 20 11.86 -0.80 -7.01
C GLU A 20 11.78 0.72 -6.96
N ALA A 21 12.36 1.31 -5.92
CA ALA A 21 12.53 2.76 -5.84
C ALA A 21 13.68 3.17 -6.77
N LEU A 22 13.39 4.06 -7.73
CA LEU A 22 14.44 4.68 -8.53
C LEU A 22 15.25 5.64 -7.66
N HIS A 23 16.55 5.33 -7.48
CA HIS A 23 17.47 6.06 -6.60
C HIS A 23 17.67 7.56 -6.93
N SER A 24 17.18 8.05 -8.07
CA SER A 24 17.26 9.48 -8.44
C SER A 24 15.90 10.19 -8.34
N SER A 25 14.85 9.48 -7.92
CA SER A 25 13.46 9.96 -7.91
C SER A 25 12.96 10.32 -6.50
N PHE A 26 13.85 10.79 -5.62
CA PHE A 26 13.52 11.19 -4.25
C PHE A 26 13.06 12.65 -4.13
N VAL A 27 13.00 13.38 -5.26
CA VAL A 27 12.50 14.75 -5.26
C VAL A 27 10.99 14.72 -5.03
N ASP A 28 10.57 15.18 -3.86
CA ASP A 28 9.15 15.38 -3.56
C ASP A 28 8.62 16.60 -4.31
N LEU A 29 7.96 16.33 -5.44
CA LEU A 29 7.31 17.36 -6.26
C LEU A 29 5.83 17.55 -5.90
N ASN A 30 5.33 16.88 -4.84
CA ASN A 30 3.91 16.86 -4.50
C ASN A 30 3.00 16.55 -5.71
N GLY A 31 3.47 15.66 -6.60
CA GLY A 31 2.76 15.22 -7.80
C GLY A 31 1.71 14.15 -7.49
N ALA A 32 1.63 13.11 -8.33
CA ALA A 32 0.81 11.94 -8.06
C ALA A 32 1.51 11.04 -7.02
N LEU A 33 1.12 11.20 -5.74
CA LEU A 33 1.69 10.43 -4.63
C LEU A 33 0.95 9.10 -4.45
N PHE A 34 1.71 8.02 -4.31
CA PHE A 34 1.21 6.73 -3.84
C PHE A 34 1.56 6.53 -2.37
N TYR A 35 0.60 6.01 -1.60
CA TYR A 35 0.80 5.63 -0.21
C TYR A 35 0.68 4.12 -0.11
N ASN A 36 1.76 3.48 0.33
CA ASN A 36 1.85 2.03 0.41
C ASN A 36 0.90 1.50 1.50
N VAL A 37 0.34 0.32 1.25
CA VAL A 37 -0.46 -0.40 2.25
C VAL A 37 0.44 -1.41 2.93
N GLU A 38 0.42 -1.47 4.26
CA GLU A 38 1.19 -2.44 5.03
C GLU A 38 0.27 -3.45 5.70
N GLY A 39 0.70 -4.71 5.75
CA GLY A 39 0.04 -5.78 6.47
C GLY A 39 0.22 -5.62 7.98
N ARG A 40 -0.89 -5.72 8.71
CA ARG A 40 -0.90 -5.72 10.18
C ARG A 40 -1.55 -7.00 10.67
N CYS A 41 -0.79 -7.80 11.41
CA CYS A 41 -1.26 -9.00 12.06
C CYS A 41 -2.37 -8.65 13.06
N GLY A 42 -3.40 -9.49 13.11
CA GLY A 42 -4.63 -9.25 13.87
C GLY A 42 -5.77 -8.82 12.95
N SER A 43 -5.57 -7.78 12.12
CA SER A 43 -6.51 -7.47 11.02
C SER A 43 -6.36 -8.47 9.87
N LEU A 44 -5.12 -8.90 9.62
CA LEU A 44 -4.80 -9.98 8.71
C LEU A 44 -4.24 -11.17 9.50
N THR A 45 -4.58 -12.38 9.06
CA THR A 45 -4.04 -13.61 9.65
C THR A 45 -2.61 -13.84 9.16
N CYS A 46 -1.68 -13.94 10.10
CA CYS A 46 -0.28 -14.23 9.84
C CYS A 46 0.00 -15.69 10.24
N PRO A 47 0.50 -16.57 9.35
CA PRO A 47 0.78 -16.42 7.90
C PRO A 47 -0.48 -16.55 7.01
N PRO A 48 -0.48 -16.06 5.74
CA PRO A 48 0.69 -15.74 4.88
C PRO A 48 1.16 -14.29 4.93
N TYR A 49 0.44 -13.40 5.60
CA TYR A 49 0.83 -12.01 5.72
C TYR A 49 1.96 -11.85 6.75
N ILE A 50 2.81 -10.85 6.54
CA ILE A 50 3.95 -10.53 7.41
C ILE A 50 3.70 -9.14 8.01
N GLU A 51 3.86 -9.02 9.32
CA GLU A 51 3.73 -7.74 10.04
C GLU A 51 4.66 -6.68 9.44
N GLY A 52 4.10 -5.54 9.07
CA GLY A 52 4.84 -4.40 8.51
C GLY A 52 5.30 -4.60 7.06
N ALA A 53 4.98 -5.72 6.41
CA ALA A 53 5.28 -5.91 4.99
C ALA A 53 4.27 -5.19 4.10
N GLU A 54 4.75 -4.60 3.01
CA GLU A 54 3.89 -3.92 2.04
C GLU A 54 3.01 -4.91 1.26
N ILE A 55 1.76 -4.53 1.04
CA ILE A 55 0.76 -5.29 0.29
C ILE A 55 0.66 -4.71 -1.11
N ALA A 56 1.13 -5.46 -2.10
CA ALA A 56 1.15 -5.00 -3.49
C ALA A 56 -0.24 -4.90 -4.13
N CYS A 57 -1.22 -5.68 -3.68
CA CYS A 57 -2.54 -5.72 -4.29
C CYS A 57 -3.61 -6.13 -3.27
N VAL A 58 -4.74 -5.44 -3.30
CA VAL A 58 -5.96 -5.77 -2.55
C VAL A 58 -7.11 -5.79 -3.54
N VAL A 59 -7.85 -6.90 -3.56
CA VAL A 59 -9.02 -7.07 -4.42
C VAL A 59 -10.24 -7.36 -3.55
N CYS A 60 -11.33 -6.65 -3.79
CA CYS A 60 -12.61 -7.02 -3.20
C CYS A 60 -13.22 -8.14 -4.03
N SER A 61 -13.40 -9.31 -3.44
CA SER A 61 -14.29 -10.33 -4.01
C SER A 61 -15.73 -9.90 -3.73
N ASN A 62 -16.60 -9.95 -4.74
CA ASN A 62 -18.04 -9.92 -4.50
C ASN A 62 -18.41 -11.26 -3.87
N THR A 63 -18.66 -11.27 -2.57
CA THR A 63 -19.33 -12.40 -1.93
C THR A 63 -20.81 -12.33 -2.32
N THR A 64 -21.16 -13.01 -3.41
CA THR A 64 -22.56 -13.39 -3.69
C THR A 64 -22.91 -14.61 -2.87
#